data_AF-A0A392RAW6-F1
#
_entry.id   AF-A0A392RAW6-F1
#
_cell.length_a   1.000
_cell.length_b   1.000
_cell.length_c   1.000
_cell.angle_alpha   90.00
_cell.angle_beta   90.00
_cell.angle_gamma   90.00
#
_symmetry.space_group_name_H-M   'P 1'
#
loop_
_entity.id
_entity.type
_entity.pdbx_description
1 polymer ?
#
loop_
_entity_poly.entity_id
_entity_poly.type
_entity_poly.pdbx_seq_one_letter_code
_entity_poly.pdbx_strand_id
1 'polypeptide(L)' 'MDTLCAPGQASYGGIFRNSTGDCIGCFADKLGIENAFFAELVAAMKAIEIAFTNGWHSLWLETD' A
#
# COMPACT_ATOMS: atom_id res chain seq x y z
N MET A 1 -15.22 -14.36 -9.88
CA MET A 1 -14.24 -14.51 -10.98
C MET A 1 -13.14 -13.56 -10.63
N ASP A 2 -12.10 -14.09 -10.00
CA ASP A 2 -11.13 -13.30 -9.26
C ASP A 2 -10.20 -12.61 -10.24
N THR A 3 -10.28 -11.28 -10.30
CA THR A 3 -9.47 -10.42 -11.18
C THR A 3 -8.00 -10.35 -10.76
N LEU A 4 -7.62 -11.02 -9.67
CA LEU A 4 -6.25 -11.08 -9.14
C LEU A 4 -5.21 -11.54 -10.18
N CYS A 5 -5.61 -12.33 -11.18
CA CYS A 5 -4.71 -12.88 -12.20
C CYS A 5 -4.77 -12.15 -13.56
N ALA A 6 -5.72 -11.23 -13.76
CA ALA A 6 -5.87 -10.53 -15.04
C ALA A 6 -5.06 -9.22 -15.03
N PRO A 7 -3.98 -9.09 -15.82
CA PRO A 7 -3.22 -7.86 -15.89
C PRO A 7 -4.05 -6.74 -16.54
N GLY A 8 -3.98 -5.55 -15.96
CA GLY A 8 -4.69 -4.36 -16.42
C GLY A 8 -4.00 -3.10 -15.92
N GLN A 9 -4.58 -1.93 -16.19
CA GLN A 9 -4.01 -0.70 -15.65
C GLN A 9 -4.10 -0.71 -14.12
N ALA A 10 -2.94 -0.65 -13.48
CA ALA A 10 -2.78 -0.83 -12.05
C ALA A 10 -2.06 0.37 -11.40
N SER A 11 -2.40 0.58 -10.15
CA SER A 11 -1.80 1.57 -9.25
C SER A 11 -1.82 0.99 -7.84
N TYR A 12 -0.98 1.53 -6.97
CA TYR A 12 -0.93 1.15 -5.57
C TYR A 12 -0.95 2.39 -4.69
N GLY A 13 -1.24 2.21 -3.41
CA GLY A 13 -1.25 3.29 -2.44
C GLY A 13 -1.53 2.81 -1.04
N GLY A 14 -1.51 3.74 -0.10
CA GLY A 14 -1.78 3.42 1.30
C GLY A 14 -2.07 4.68 2.11
N ILE A 15 -2.75 4.48 3.25
CA ILE A 15 -3.07 5.53 4.23
C ILE A 15 -2.41 5.16 5.54
N PHE A 16 -1.70 6.11 6.14
CA PHE A 16 -1.13 5.97 7.47
C PHE A 16 -2.08 6.59 8.50
N ARG A 17 -2.34 5.85 9.57
CA ARG A 17 -3.06 6.34 10.74
C ARG A 17 -2.22 6.16 11.98
N ASN A 18 -2.34 7.09 12.93
CA ASN A 18 -1.77 6.92 14.26
C ASN A 18 -2.68 6.01 15.12
N SER A 19 -2.27 5.76 16.37
CA SER A 19 -3.02 4.91 17.30
C SER A 19 -4.38 5.49 17.74
N THR A 20 -4.62 6.78 17.54
CA THR A 20 -5.93 7.43 17.78
C THR A 20 -6.84 7.36 16.55
N GLY A 21 -6.36 6.81 15.43
CA GLY A 21 -7.10 6.67 14.18
C GLY A 21 -7.02 7.90 13.27
N ASP A 22 -6.25 8.92 13.63
CA ASP A 22 -6.07 10.11 12.80
C ASP A 22 -5.22 9.78 11.57
N CYS A 23 -5.63 10.30 10.41
CA CYS A 23 -4.83 10.20 9.19
C CYS A 23 -3.58 11.09 9.32
N ILE A 24 -2.40 10.49 9.25
CA ILE A 24 -1.10 11.19 9.35
C ILE A 24 -0.36 11.26 8.01
N GLY A 25 -0.89 10.63 6.97
CA GLY A 25 -0.31 10.69 5.62
C GLY A 25 -0.91 9.65 4.68
N CYS A 26 -0.60 9.77 3.39
CA CYS A 26 -0.96 8.81 2.37
C CYS A 26 0.04 8.84 1.21
N PHE A 27 0.06 7.78 0.42
CA PHE A 27 0.82 7.71 -0.83
C PHE A 27 0.00 7.00 -1.91
N ALA A 28 0.30 7.32 -3.17
CA ALA A 28 -0.26 6.64 -4.32
C ALA A 28 0.70 6.79 -5.51
N ASP A 29 0.87 5.73 -6.31
CA ASP A 29 1.65 5.76 -7.55
C ASP A 29 1.12 4.74 -8.58
N LYS A 30 1.50 4.91 -9.84
CA LYS A 30 1.08 4.06 -10.97
C LYS A 30 2.08 2.93 -11.22
N LEU A 31 1.58 1.74 -11.57
CA LEU A 31 2.41 0.58 -11.95
C LEU A 31 2.40 0.29 -13.45
N GLY A 32 1.47 0.88 -14.19
CA GLY A 32 1.29 0.55 -15.60
C GLY A 32 0.39 -0.67 -15.75
N ILE A 33 0.78 -1.64 -16.59
CA ILE A 33 0.01 -2.87 -16.79
C ILE A 33 0.52 -3.95 -15.84
N GLU A 34 -0.21 -4.19 -14.76
CA GLU A 34 0.12 -5.20 -13.76
C GLU A 34 -1.14 -5.85 -13.21
N ASN A 35 -0.98 -6.91 -12.42
CA ASN A 35 -2.11 -7.55 -11.73
C ASN A 35 -2.31 -6.97 -10.32
N ALA A 36 -3.51 -7.19 -9.75
CA ALA A 36 -3.86 -6.64 -8.44
C ALA A 36 -2.97 -7.18 -7.31
N PHE A 37 -2.57 -8.45 -7.36
CA PHE A 37 -1.67 -9.02 -6.35
C PHE A 37 -0.31 -8.29 -6.32
N PHE A 38 0.24 -7.95 -7.49
CA PHE A 38 1.46 -7.18 -7.59
C PHE A 38 1.29 -5.76 -7.04
N ALA A 39 0.15 -5.11 -7.32
CA ALA A 39 -0.14 -3.78 -6.78
C ALA A 39 -0.21 -3.77 -5.24
N GLU A 40 -0.91 -4.74 -4.64
CA GLU A 40 -1.00 -4.87 -3.18
C GLU A 40 0.36 -5.18 -2.54
N LEU A 41 1.15 -6.07 -3.14
CA LEU A 41 2.49 -6.39 -2.63
C LEU A 41 3.41 -5.17 -2.66
N VAL A 42 3.39 -4.39 -3.76
CA VAL A 42 4.17 -3.16 -3.86
C VAL A 42 3.68 -2.11 -2.86
N ALA A 43 2.36 -1.98 -2.65
CA ALA A 43 1.78 -1.10 -1.64
C ALA A 43 2.33 -1.42 -0.24
N ALA A 44 2.29 -2.70 0.15
CA ALA A 44 2.78 -3.18 1.44
C ALA A 44 4.27 -2.88 1.63
N MET A 45 5.11 -3.18 0.64
CA MET A 45 6.54 -2.88 0.68
C MET A 45 6.80 -1.38 0.82
N LYS A 46 6.08 -0.55 0.04
CA LYS A 46 6.24 0.90 0.10
C LYS A 46 5.76 1.49 1.43
N ALA A 47 4.68 0.96 1.99
CA ALA A 47 4.20 1.37 3.30
C ALA A 47 5.26 1.15 4.39
N ILE A 48 5.96 0.00 4.36
CA ILE A 48 7.05 -0.33 5.28
C ILE A 48 8.24 0.62 5.10
N GLU A 49 8.66 0.90 3.86
CA GLU A 49 9.76 1.83 3.57
C GLU A 49 9.47 3.25 4.11
N ILE A 50 8.25 3.74 3.89
CA ILE A 50 7.83 5.06 4.37
C ILE A 50 7.75 5.07 5.90
N ALA A 51 7.16 4.04 6.52
CA ALA A 51 7.08 3.94 7.98
C ALA A 51 8.48 3.94 8.62
N PHE A 52 9.41 3.15 8.09
CA PHE A 52 10.79 3.12 8.56
C PHE A 52 11.48 4.48 8.41
N THR A 53 11.33 5.13 7.26
CA THR A 53 11.90 6.46 6.99
C THR A 53 11.35 7.53 7.94
N ASN A 54 10.10 7.40 8.39
CA ASN A 54 9.48 8.30 9.36
C ASN A 54 9.73 7.90 10.83
N GLY A 55 10.52 6.85 11.09
CA GLY A 55 10.80 6.36 12.44
C GLY A 55 9.61 5.70 13.14
N TRP A 56 8.62 5.22 12.39
CA TRP A 56 7.45 4.50 12.91
C TRP A 56 7.78 3.01 13.03
N HIS A 57 8.36 2.63 14.17
CA HIS A 57 8.84 1.27 14.42
C HIS A 57 7.74 0.29 14.89
N SER A 58 6.56 0.81 15.24
CA SER A 58 5.38 0.01 15.58
C SER A 58 4.34 0.17 14.48
N LEU A 59 4.29 -0.81 13.58
CA LEU A 59 3.43 -0.80 12.40
C LEU A 59 2.40 -1.93 12.49
N TRP A 60 1.14 -1.60 12.23
CA TRP A 60 0.10 -2.56 11.87
C TRP A 60 -0.20 -2.36 10.39
N LEU A 61 0.02 -3.39 9.58
CA LEU A 61 -0.30 -3.35 8.17
C LEU A 61 -1.66 -4.02 7.96
N GLU A 62 -2.64 -3.26 7.50
CA GLU A 62 -3.98 -3.74 7.14
C GLU A 62 -4.08 -3.81 5.61
N THR A 63 -4.55 -4.94 5.09
CA THR A 63 -4.89 -5.17 3.67
C THR A 63 -6.29 -5.79 3.61
N ASP A 64 -6.92 -5.80 2.42
CA ASP A 64 -8.26 -6.36 2.21
C ASP A 64 -8.33 -7.90 2.27
#